data_AF-A0AAV0UNJ0-F1
#
_entry.id   AF-A0AAV0UNJ0-F1
#
_cell.length_a   1.000
_cell.length_b   1.000
_cell.length_c   1.000
_cell.angle_alpha   90.00
_cell.angle_beta   90.00
_cell.angle_gamma   90.00
#
_symmetry.space_group_name_H-M   'P 1'
#
loop_
_entity.id
_entity.type
_entity.pdbx_description
1 polymer ?
#
loop_
_entity_poly.entity_id
_entity_poly.type
_entity_poly.pdbx_seq_one_letter_code
_entity_poly.pdbx_strand_id
1 'polypeptide(L)'
;MMYLVATLLLFVVDRVSGTSIRALDGFGRPVAWWAVLKLPSHVQPPTGVTTRVVPTSCDCPVPNCSTVPTGGWPALEKRATGLCYLYADSRNPEFRHFRDVGYDCLGQGGNDPVSRTLKQKNANSKPYWALFNDQLNGIAGVFHPEFNLSLGNERVCEGGDLFSAHAKGAVAFQDDGSGGFFLQTSTPNFPDPTLNDSFVRLGCQTDNNVQFAQHMLALSLGDTELKKLGEKLQLARLCSGNFFRNESLRNLLGSVNLFEDGAKQEKSSAAAFYRALLDPHLPEQQLTDPMKAEFRLRLLSMTEEIKMERSRVFKPLTKGRTFASLVDEEEILVLVKSPRATVPPWSLVAEMLDSDVSVASWWDGNYGIPNICAGDVYTNSPHMFCLNNPPTGVELNEDGSAPYNIENLIKATWHMSDGSANLTWQLVGGRVPDGNHAKWGLTTPRVGQVNASNAYVTFGDLNMEGFPCSKACSGSQAGRGGSFFSLMHLGLHTSLTDSVISRACRCSPPPAETQHNPDEFFHASVLDGPRLTTFEELRMCHRGCVKKIEEHMESAQLPKLSANATSFWTK
;
A
#
# COMPACT_ATOMS: atom_id res chain seq x y z
N MET A 1 -66.58 39.04 3.74
CA MET A 1 -65.98 37.74 3.33
C MET A 1 -64.58 38.04 2.83
N MET A 2 -63.60 37.75 3.67
CA MET A 2 -62.24 38.30 3.64
C MET A 2 -61.32 37.23 3.04
N TYR A 3 -60.67 37.49 1.91
CA TYR A 3 -59.64 36.60 1.37
C TYR A 3 -58.28 37.01 1.95
N LEU A 4 -57.74 36.15 2.81
CA LEU A 4 -56.40 36.24 3.36
C LEU A 4 -55.44 35.54 2.39
N VAL A 5 -54.63 36.31 1.65
CA VAL A 5 -53.51 35.77 0.88
C VAL A 5 -52.32 35.66 1.83
N ALA A 6 -52.01 34.44 2.26
CA ALA A 6 -50.82 34.14 3.02
C ALA A 6 -49.63 33.93 2.07
N THR A 7 -48.81 34.95 1.89
CA THR A 7 -47.47 34.83 1.28
C THR A 7 -46.51 34.19 2.29
N LEU A 8 -46.22 32.90 2.09
CA LEU A 8 -45.18 32.18 2.82
C LEU A 8 -43.82 32.55 2.19
N LEU A 9 -43.04 33.42 2.86
CA LEU A 9 -41.63 33.63 2.53
C LEU A 9 -40.84 32.37 2.92
N LEU A 10 -40.52 31.54 1.93
CA LEU A 10 -39.50 30.51 2.04
C LEU A 10 -38.13 31.21 2.07
N PHE A 11 -37.59 31.42 3.26
CA PHE A 11 -36.16 31.63 3.45
C PHE A 11 -35.45 30.31 3.06
N VAL A 12 -35.04 30.21 1.80
CA VAL A 12 -33.97 29.28 1.41
C VAL A 12 -32.70 29.86 2.03
N VAL A 13 -32.41 29.45 3.26
CA VAL A 13 -31.04 29.54 3.76
C VAL A 13 -30.26 28.55 2.90
N ASP A 14 -29.53 29.08 1.91
CA ASP A 14 -28.37 28.40 1.36
C ASP A 14 -27.43 28.17 2.55
N ARG A 15 -27.61 27.02 3.22
CA ARG A 15 -26.49 26.45 3.96
C ARG A 15 -25.48 26.15 2.88
N VAL A 16 -24.45 26.98 2.83
CA VAL A 16 -23.20 26.70 2.13
C VAL A 16 -22.85 25.25 2.46
N SER A 17 -23.08 24.33 1.52
CA SER A 17 -22.65 22.95 1.65
C SER A 17 -21.15 23.02 1.90
N GLY A 18 -20.72 22.64 3.10
CA GLY A 18 -19.31 22.42 3.36
C GLY A 18 -18.79 21.49 2.27
N THR A 19 -17.64 21.82 1.69
CA THR A 19 -16.99 20.92 0.73
C THR A 19 -16.76 19.58 1.41
N SER A 20 -17.49 18.57 0.98
CA SER A 20 -17.39 17.18 1.44
C SER A 20 -15.95 16.70 1.25
N ILE A 21 -15.32 16.20 2.31
CA ILE A 21 -13.93 15.70 2.25
C ILE A 21 -13.96 14.28 1.68
N ARG A 22 -13.25 14.06 0.57
CA ARG A 22 -13.29 12.79 -0.20
C ARG A 22 -11.97 12.44 -0.84
N ALA A 23 -11.79 11.20 -1.29
CA ALA A 23 -10.77 10.89 -2.28
C ALA A 23 -11.17 11.58 -3.61
N LEU A 24 -10.26 12.37 -4.18
CA LEU A 24 -10.50 13.14 -5.41
C LEU A 24 -9.64 12.64 -6.55
N ASP A 25 -10.22 12.61 -7.75
CA ASP A 25 -9.48 12.42 -9.00
C ASP A 25 -8.56 13.62 -9.32
N GLY A 26 -7.79 13.55 -10.41
CA GLY A 26 -6.88 14.63 -10.80
C GLY A 26 -7.57 15.97 -11.10
N PHE A 27 -8.85 15.97 -11.49
CA PHE A 27 -9.63 17.18 -11.71
C PHE A 27 -10.40 17.65 -10.47
N GLY A 28 -10.22 17.00 -9.32
CA GLY A 28 -10.88 17.36 -8.07
C GLY A 28 -12.31 16.83 -7.94
N ARG A 29 -12.71 15.82 -8.73
CA ARG A 29 -14.03 15.19 -8.63
C ARG A 29 -13.98 14.02 -7.63
N PRO A 30 -14.97 13.88 -6.73
CA PRO A 30 -15.02 12.75 -5.80
C PRO A 30 -15.07 11.40 -6.52
N VAL A 31 -14.36 10.43 -5.95
CA VAL A 31 -14.36 9.01 -6.35
C VAL A 31 -14.41 8.12 -5.11
N ALA A 32 -14.97 6.92 -5.23
CA ALA A 32 -15.03 5.98 -4.11
C ALA A 32 -13.62 5.52 -3.70
N TRP A 33 -12.75 5.35 -4.69
CA TRP A 33 -11.33 5.13 -4.52
C TRP A 33 -10.55 5.57 -5.75
N TRP A 34 -9.25 5.82 -5.58
CA TRP A 34 -8.30 5.89 -6.67
C TRP A 34 -6.99 5.19 -6.29
N ALA A 35 -6.31 4.62 -7.28
CA ALA A 35 -5.03 3.96 -7.14
C ALA A 35 -4.01 4.52 -8.13
N VAL A 36 -2.76 4.61 -7.68
CA VAL A 36 -1.62 5.10 -8.46
C VAL A 36 -0.48 4.10 -8.38
N LEU A 37 0.11 3.78 -9.54
CA LEU A 37 1.43 3.15 -9.64
C LEU A 37 2.42 4.17 -10.19
N LYS A 38 3.23 4.75 -9.31
CA LYS A 38 4.29 5.69 -9.69
C LYS A 38 5.41 4.91 -10.37
N LEU A 39 5.84 5.38 -11.53
CA LEU A 39 6.99 4.82 -12.25
C LEU A 39 8.30 5.20 -11.56
N PRO A 40 9.35 4.38 -11.69
CA PRO A 40 10.69 4.74 -11.24
C PRO A 40 11.28 5.85 -12.11
N SER A 41 12.36 6.47 -11.62
CA SER A 41 13.13 7.49 -12.33
C SER A 41 13.89 6.94 -13.54
N HIS A 42 14.18 5.63 -13.55
CA HIS A 42 14.86 4.94 -14.63
C HIS A 42 14.12 3.66 -15.01
N VAL A 43 14.20 3.30 -16.29
CA VAL A 43 13.65 2.07 -16.88
C VAL A 43 14.74 1.30 -17.61
N GLN A 44 14.45 0.05 -17.91
CA GLN A 44 15.28 -0.79 -18.78
C GLN A 44 15.08 -0.34 -20.23
N PRO A 45 16.15 -0.30 -21.04
CA PRO A 45 16.04 -0.01 -22.46
C PRO A 45 15.29 -1.15 -23.19
N PRO A 46 14.80 -0.88 -24.42
CA PRO A 46 14.29 -1.93 -25.31
C PRO A 46 15.28 -3.08 -25.45
N THR A 47 14.78 -4.30 -25.68
CA THR A 47 15.56 -5.54 -25.71
C THR A 47 16.78 -5.45 -26.62
N GLY A 48 17.97 -5.77 -26.11
CA GLY A 48 19.23 -5.82 -26.86
C GLY A 48 20.40 -5.06 -26.22
N VAL A 49 20.13 -4.19 -25.23
CA VAL A 49 21.15 -3.43 -24.50
C VAL A 49 21.15 -3.85 -23.02
N THR A 50 22.09 -4.69 -22.61
CA THR A 50 22.02 -5.43 -21.32
C THR A 50 22.69 -4.74 -20.14
N THR A 51 23.29 -3.55 -20.29
CA THR A 51 24.20 -3.03 -19.24
C THR A 51 23.91 -1.63 -18.69
N ARG A 52 22.88 -0.91 -19.16
CA ARG A 52 22.51 0.39 -18.57
C ARG A 52 20.99 0.62 -18.55
N VAL A 53 20.44 0.88 -17.37
CA VAL A 53 19.14 1.55 -17.20
C VAL A 53 19.22 2.96 -17.78
N VAL A 54 18.11 3.45 -18.33
CA VAL A 54 17.99 4.78 -18.94
C VAL A 54 16.97 5.60 -18.15
N PRO A 55 17.05 6.94 -18.13
CA PRO A 55 16.00 7.77 -17.53
C PRO A 55 14.64 7.39 -18.12
N THR A 56 13.63 7.27 -17.26
CA THR A 56 12.25 7.05 -17.68
C THR A 56 11.85 8.20 -18.60
N SER A 57 11.26 7.90 -19.76
CA SER A 57 10.71 8.90 -20.66
C SER A 57 9.51 9.59 -19.99
N CYS A 58 9.83 10.57 -19.16
CA CYS A 58 8.91 11.25 -18.27
C CYS A 58 9.14 12.75 -18.40
N ASP A 59 8.14 13.46 -18.91
CA ASP A 59 8.16 14.90 -19.18
C ASP A 59 7.80 15.74 -17.95
N CYS A 60 7.91 15.15 -16.75
CA CYS A 60 7.61 15.84 -15.51
C CYS A 60 8.73 16.77 -15.09
N PRO A 61 8.42 18.03 -14.73
CA PRO A 61 9.43 18.96 -14.27
C PRO A 61 9.98 18.51 -12.91
N VAL A 62 11.22 18.91 -12.63
CA VAL A 62 11.81 18.78 -11.30
C VAL A 62 10.92 19.48 -10.27
N PRO A 63 10.59 18.85 -9.14
CA PRO A 63 9.82 19.50 -8.08
C PRO A 63 10.48 20.79 -7.62
N ASN A 64 9.73 21.89 -7.59
CA ASN A 64 10.22 23.13 -7.02
C ASN A 64 10.18 23.04 -5.49
N CYS A 65 11.35 22.89 -4.88
CA CYS A 65 11.55 22.76 -3.45
C CYS A 65 12.10 24.03 -2.78
N SER A 66 12.00 25.20 -3.43
CA SER A 66 12.55 26.45 -2.90
C SER A 66 11.89 26.92 -1.59
N THR A 67 10.68 26.42 -1.28
CA THR A 67 9.87 26.89 -0.15
C THR A 67 9.83 25.92 1.03
N VAL A 68 10.52 24.77 0.95
CA VAL A 68 10.58 23.78 2.04
C VAL A 68 11.89 23.90 2.82
N PRO A 69 11.98 23.39 4.07
CA PRO A 69 13.22 23.43 4.85
C PRO A 69 14.43 22.76 4.17
N THR A 70 14.19 21.86 3.22
CA THR A 70 15.21 21.18 2.41
C THR A 70 15.62 21.97 1.16
N GLY A 71 15.09 23.19 0.95
CA GLY A 71 15.42 24.04 -0.19
C GLY A 71 16.92 24.33 -0.28
N GLY A 72 17.49 24.19 -1.49
CA GLY A 72 18.93 24.39 -1.74
C GLY A 72 19.82 23.21 -1.35
N TRP A 73 19.26 22.07 -0.91
CA TRP A 73 20.05 20.88 -0.61
C TRP A 73 20.59 20.23 -1.89
N PRO A 74 21.91 19.97 -2.01
CA PRO A 74 22.50 19.33 -3.19
C PRO A 74 21.92 17.94 -3.51
N ALA A 75 21.39 17.25 -2.49
CA ALA A 75 20.74 15.95 -2.65
C ALA A 75 19.43 16.04 -3.46
N LEU A 76 18.74 17.19 -3.46
CA LEU A 76 17.52 17.40 -4.24
C LEU A 76 17.84 17.68 -5.72
N GLU A 77 18.93 18.39 -6.01
CA GLU A 77 19.34 18.73 -7.38
C GLU A 77 19.65 17.48 -8.24
N LYS A 78 20.10 16.40 -7.60
CA LYS A 78 20.40 15.12 -8.28
C LYS A 78 19.18 14.23 -8.53
N ARG A 79 17.99 14.59 -8.03
CA ARG A 79 16.78 13.74 -8.01
C ARG A 79 15.76 14.13 -9.09
N ALA A 80 16.23 14.59 -10.24
CA ALA A 80 15.50 15.46 -11.18
C ALA A 80 14.61 14.78 -12.24
N THR A 81 14.34 13.48 -12.23
CA THR A 81 13.45 12.85 -13.23
C THR A 81 12.59 11.75 -12.61
N GLY A 82 11.26 11.86 -12.68
CA GLY A 82 10.32 10.90 -12.10
C GLY A 82 8.91 11.50 -12.03
N LEU A 83 7.99 10.86 -11.28
CA LEU A 83 6.60 11.32 -11.06
C LEU A 83 5.58 11.04 -12.16
N CYS A 84 5.98 10.38 -13.25
CA CYS A 84 5.03 9.73 -14.15
C CYS A 84 4.40 8.53 -13.45
N TYR A 85 3.16 8.22 -13.80
CA TYR A 85 2.38 7.21 -13.11
C TYR A 85 1.27 6.62 -13.97
N LEU A 86 0.84 5.43 -13.57
CA LEU A 86 -0.41 4.84 -14.00
C LEU A 86 -1.50 5.16 -12.96
N TYR A 87 -2.71 5.40 -13.43
CA TYR A 87 -3.86 5.80 -12.63
C TYR A 87 -5.10 4.94 -12.94
N ALA A 88 -5.81 4.53 -11.89
CA ALA A 88 -7.13 3.92 -11.95
C ALA A 88 -8.03 4.53 -10.87
N ASP A 89 -9.35 4.57 -11.10
CA ASP A 89 -10.32 5.00 -10.11
C ASP A 89 -11.62 4.19 -10.17
N SER A 90 -12.51 4.41 -9.22
CA SER A 90 -13.79 3.70 -9.14
C SER A 90 -14.72 3.92 -10.35
N ARG A 91 -14.46 4.90 -11.22
CA ARG A 91 -15.25 5.13 -12.45
C ARG A 91 -14.59 4.52 -13.68
N ASN A 92 -13.28 4.36 -13.64
CA ASN A 92 -12.44 3.78 -14.69
C ASN A 92 -11.41 2.87 -14.01
N PRO A 93 -11.82 1.66 -13.67
CA PRO A 93 -11.07 0.76 -12.82
C PRO A 93 -10.05 -0.01 -13.65
N GLU A 94 -9.32 0.67 -14.52
CA GLU A 94 -8.24 0.12 -15.35
C GLU A 94 -7.09 1.12 -15.30
N PHE A 95 -5.87 0.62 -15.12
CA PHE A 95 -4.70 1.48 -15.13
C PHE A 95 -4.52 2.11 -16.51
N ARG A 96 -4.33 3.43 -16.52
CA ARG A 96 -4.02 4.24 -17.71
C ARG A 96 -2.87 5.18 -17.40
N HIS A 97 -2.06 5.52 -18.39
CA HIS A 97 -1.00 6.49 -18.16
C HIS A 97 -1.60 7.87 -17.85
N PHE A 98 -1.02 8.60 -16.90
CA PHE A 98 -1.59 9.87 -16.42
C PHE A 98 -1.82 10.92 -17.52
N ARG A 99 -1.01 10.90 -18.59
CA ARG A 99 -1.18 11.77 -19.76
C ARG A 99 -2.43 11.42 -20.58
N ASP A 100 -2.78 10.14 -20.66
CA ASP A 100 -3.96 9.68 -21.42
C ASP A 100 -5.27 10.16 -20.78
N VAL A 101 -5.23 10.45 -19.47
CA VAL A 101 -6.37 10.98 -18.71
C VAL A 101 -6.30 12.50 -18.49
N GLY A 102 -5.27 13.17 -19.05
CA GLY A 102 -5.11 14.62 -18.99
C GLY A 102 -4.69 15.16 -17.61
N TYR A 103 -4.01 14.35 -16.79
CA TYR A 103 -3.55 14.76 -15.46
C TYR A 103 -2.14 15.38 -15.49
N ASP A 104 -1.85 16.11 -14.41
CA ASP A 104 -0.53 16.64 -14.11
C ASP A 104 0.36 15.59 -13.44
N CYS A 105 1.65 15.89 -13.37
CA CYS A 105 2.64 15.10 -12.67
C CYS A 105 2.31 14.90 -11.20
N LEU A 106 2.59 13.70 -10.69
CA LEU A 106 2.14 13.27 -9.37
C LEU A 106 2.64 14.19 -8.25
N GLY A 107 1.73 14.64 -7.40
CA GLY A 107 2.06 15.35 -6.17
C GLY A 107 2.77 16.69 -6.38
N GLN A 108 2.52 17.38 -7.51
CA GLN A 108 3.14 18.69 -7.80
C GLN A 108 2.27 19.90 -7.43
N GLY A 109 1.11 19.65 -6.82
CA GLY A 109 0.14 20.68 -6.45
C GLY A 109 -0.82 21.04 -7.59
N GLY A 110 -0.87 20.26 -8.67
CA GLY A 110 -1.69 20.53 -9.85
C GLY A 110 -2.97 19.69 -9.91
N ASN A 111 -3.38 19.39 -11.14
CA ASN A 111 -4.45 18.46 -11.50
C ASN A 111 -3.99 17.00 -11.38
N ASP A 112 -3.62 16.58 -10.17
CA ASP A 112 -3.24 15.20 -9.86
C ASP A 112 -3.99 14.72 -8.61
N PRO A 113 -4.34 13.43 -8.53
CA PRO A 113 -5.24 12.90 -7.49
C PRO A 113 -4.69 13.08 -6.07
N VAL A 114 -3.37 13.00 -5.90
CA VAL A 114 -2.69 13.16 -4.61
C VAL A 114 -2.82 14.59 -4.12
N SER A 115 -2.46 15.56 -4.95
CA SER A 115 -2.56 16.97 -4.62
C SER A 115 -4.00 17.39 -4.36
N ARG A 116 -4.94 16.95 -5.19
CA ARG A 116 -6.37 17.24 -5.02
C ARG A 116 -6.88 16.69 -3.70
N THR A 117 -6.56 15.43 -3.39
CA THR A 117 -7.00 14.75 -2.17
C THR A 117 -6.41 15.43 -0.93
N LEU A 118 -5.07 15.58 -0.85
CA LEU A 118 -4.39 16.05 0.36
C LEU A 118 -4.64 17.53 0.68
N LYS A 119 -4.86 18.39 -0.32
CA LYS A 119 -5.14 19.83 -0.09
C LYS A 119 -6.42 20.07 0.70
N GLN A 120 -7.37 19.15 0.69
CA GLN A 120 -8.60 19.25 1.47
C GLN A 120 -8.35 19.35 2.98
N LYS A 121 -7.20 18.89 3.50
CA LYS A 121 -6.85 19.06 4.92
C LYS A 121 -6.76 20.54 5.35
N ASN A 122 -6.52 21.44 4.39
CA ASN A 122 -6.44 22.89 4.59
C ASN A 122 -7.75 23.60 4.22
N ALA A 123 -8.87 22.88 4.09
CA ALA A 123 -10.16 23.47 3.76
C ALA A 123 -10.65 24.42 4.88
N ASN A 124 -11.39 25.46 4.50
CA ASN A 124 -11.95 26.46 5.43
C ASN A 124 -12.91 25.85 6.47
N SER A 125 -13.44 24.65 6.21
CA SER A 125 -14.26 23.89 7.16
C SER A 125 -13.49 23.40 8.39
N LYS A 126 -12.15 23.54 8.42
CA LYS A 126 -11.26 23.09 9.49
C LYS A 126 -11.44 21.59 9.81
N PRO A 127 -11.22 20.70 8.82
CA PRO A 127 -11.45 19.27 8.99
C PRO A 127 -10.53 18.68 10.07
N TYR A 128 -10.94 17.55 10.64
CA TYR A 128 -10.03 16.68 11.37
C TYR A 128 -9.05 16.06 10.38
N TRP A 129 -7.76 16.04 10.70
CA TRP A 129 -6.78 15.34 9.89
C TRP A 129 -5.58 14.89 10.71
N ALA A 130 -4.91 13.83 10.24
CA ALA A 130 -3.64 13.37 10.78
C ALA A 130 -2.76 12.77 9.67
N LEU A 131 -1.45 12.87 9.85
CA LEU A 131 -0.43 12.28 8.98
C LEU A 131 0.34 11.21 9.75
N PHE A 132 0.63 10.09 9.13
CA PHE A 132 1.42 9.01 9.74
C PHE A 132 2.50 8.56 8.77
N ASN A 133 3.70 8.31 9.29
CA ASN A 133 4.83 7.86 8.50
C ASN A 133 5.95 7.39 9.44
N ASP A 134 6.41 6.16 9.27
CA ASP A 134 7.44 5.54 10.11
C ASP A 134 8.87 6.06 9.85
N GLN A 135 9.06 6.92 8.84
CA GLN A 135 10.36 7.41 8.38
C GLN A 135 10.49 8.94 8.38
N LEU A 136 9.80 9.65 9.29
CA LEU A 136 9.97 11.12 9.46
C LEU A 136 11.24 11.52 10.20
N ASN A 137 12.14 10.58 10.50
CA ASN A 137 13.38 10.81 11.23
C ASN A 137 14.27 11.89 10.57
N GLY A 138 14.31 11.95 9.24
CA GLY A 138 15.05 12.98 8.52
C GLY A 138 14.48 14.39 8.75
N ILE A 139 13.16 14.51 8.73
CA ILE A 139 12.44 15.76 9.02
C ILE A 139 12.59 16.14 10.50
N ALA A 140 12.44 15.17 11.40
CA ALA A 140 12.64 15.35 12.83
C ALA A 140 14.05 15.85 13.18
N GLY A 141 15.07 15.43 12.42
CA GLY A 141 16.45 15.91 12.51
C GLY A 141 16.62 17.40 12.19
N VAL A 142 15.97 17.88 11.12
CA VAL A 142 16.12 19.26 10.63
C VAL A 142 15.49 20.30 11.56
N PHE A 143 14.41 19.95 12.27
CA PHE A 143 13.81 20.85 13.27
C PHE A 143 14.66 21.00 14.56
N HIS A 144 15.83 20.35 14.65
CA HIS A 144 16.79 20.46 15.76
C HIS A 144 18.25 20.45 15.29
N PRO A 145 18.82 21.57 14.82
CA PRO A 145 20.23 21.63 14.41
C PRO A 145 21.24 21.55 15.57
N GLU A 146 20.82 21.75 16.83
CA GLU A 146 21.73 21.84 17.99
C GLU A 146 22.02 20.51 18.71
N PHE A 147 21.38 19.41 18.31
CA PHE A 147 21.62 18.10 18.93
C PHE A 147 22.42 17.20 17.99
N ASN A 148 23.65 16.90 18.41
CA ASN A 148 24.63 16.06 17.71
C ASN A 148 24.00 14.89 16.93
N LEU A 149 24.44 14.76 15.68
CA LEU A 149 24.19 13.65 14.74
C LEU A 149 24.54 12.23 15.27
N SER A 150 24.95 12.11 16.54
CA SER A 150 25.32 10.87 17.21
C SER A 150 24.16 10.17 17.94
N LEU A 151 22.96 10.77 18.04
CA LEU A 151 21.74 10.07 18.48
C LEU A 151 21.06 9.38 17.27
N GLY A 152 21.82 8.50 16.62
CA GLY A 152 21.29 7.57 15.63
C GLY A 152 20.39 6.53 16.31
N ASN A 153 19.25 6.22 15.69
CA ASN A 153 18.25 5.18 16.04
C ASN A 153 17.04 5.61 16.90
N GLU A 154 17.09 6.65 17.73
CA GLU A 154 15.94 7.01 18.61
C GLU A 154 14.74 7.67 17.90
N ARG A 155 14.80 7.85 16.57
CA ARG A 155 13.78 8.55 15.78
C ARG A 155 13.16 7.72 14.67
N VAL A 156 13.61 6.48 14.47
CA VAL A 156 12.97 5.53 13.54
C VAL A 156 11.88 4.79 14.31
N CYS A 157 10.71 4.62 13.70
CA CYS A 157 9.58 3.89 14.29
C CYS A 157 9.91 2.38 14.42
N GLU A 158 10.72 2.04 15.42
CA GLU A 158 11.35 0.72 15.63
C GLU A 158 11.35 0.30 17.12
N GLY A 159 10.29 0.65 17.87
CA GLY A 159 10.10 0.34 19.29
C GLY A 159 9.44 -1.00 19.60
N GLY A 160 9.61 -2.03 18.74
CA GLY A 160 9.02 -3.36 18.95
C GLY A 160 7.48 -3.36 18.95
N ASP A 161 6.86 -4.06 19.91
CA ASP A 161 5.40 -4.22 20.00
C ASP A 161 4.64 -2.91 20.26
N LEU A 162 5.31 -1.88 20.78
CA LEU A 162 4.68 -0.59 21.08
C LEU A 162 4.55 0.30 19.83
N PHE A 163 5.58 0.34 18.99
CA PHE A 163 5.65 1.20 17.79
C PHE A 163 6.61 0.61 16.75
N SER A 164 6.10 -0.10 15.75
CA SER A 164 6.95 -0.65 14.69
C SER A 164 6.24 -0.76 13.34
N ALA A 165 5.13 -0.04 13.15
CA ALA A 165 4.44 -0.06 11.87
C ALA A 165 5.36 0.39 10.72
N HIS A 166 5.21 -0.19 9.54
CA HIS A 166 5.87 0.29 8.31
C HIS A 166 4.92 1.06 7.39
N ALA A 167 4.10 1.91 8.00
CA ALA A 167 2.94 2.51 7.36
C ALA A 167 3.13 4.00 7.11
N LYS A 168 2.55 4.49 6.02
CA LYS A 168 2.62 5.90 5.63
C LYS A 168 1.34 6.35 4.95
N GLY A 169 0.91 7.57 5.24
CA GLY A 169 -0.36 8.06 4.70
C GLY A 169 -0.94 9.26 5.42
N ALA A 170 -2.22 9.47 5.16
CA ALA A 170 -3.00 10.56 5.72
C ALA A 170 -4.47 10.17 5.91
N VAL A 171 -5.13 10.83 6.85
CA VAL A 171 -6.57 10.80 7.00
C VAL A 171 -7.08 12.23 7.12
N ALA A 172 -8.22 12.53 6.51
CA ALA A 172 -8.95 13.77 6.79
C ALA A 172 -10.46 13.56 6.68
N PHE A 173 -11.24 14.18 7.57
CA PHE A 173 -12.70 14.03 7.63
C PHE A 173 -13.36 15.22 8.34
N GLN A 174 -14.67 15.38 8.11
CA GLN A 174 -15.47 16.41 8.78
C GLN A 174 -16.10 15.88 10.07
N ASP A 175 -16.48 16.80 10.96
CA ASP A 175 -17.21 16.52 12.19
C ASP A 175 -18.74 16.38 11.99
N ASP A 176 -19.24 16.74 10.81
CA ASP A 176 -20.66 16.76 10.46
C ASP A 176 -21.25 15.38 10.08
N GLY A 177 -20.45 14.32 10.20
CA GLY A 177 -20.83 12.94 9.85
C GLY A 177 -20.76 12.64 8.35
N SER A 178 -20.39 13.60 7.50
CA SER A 178 -20.21 13.36 6.05
C SER A 178 -19.07 12.39 5.75
N GLY A 179 -18.14 12.19 6.67
CA GLY A 179 -16.99 11.31 6.50
C GLY A 179 -15.78 12.03 5.89
N GLY A 180 -14.99 11.30 5.10
CA GLY A 180 -13.67 11.77 4.71
C GLY A 180 -12.93 10.87 3.73
N PHE A 181 -11.60 11.03 3.70
CA PHE A 181 -10.70 10.12 3.00
C PHE A 181 -9.69 9.46 3.93
N PHE A 182 -9.26 8.26 3.55
CA PHE A 182 -8.03 7.62 4.03
C PHE A 182 -7.09 7.42 2.85
N LEU A 183 -5.82 7.79 2.99
CA LEU A 183 -4.76 7.66 1.99
C LEU A 183 -3.64 6.78 2.56
N GLN A 184 -3.28 5.73 1.83
CA GLN A 184 -2.09 4.92 2.05
C GLN A 184 -1.05 5.18 0.95
N THR A 185 0.21 5.24 1.31
CA THR A 185 1.32 5.33 0.36
C THR A 185 2.52 4.51 0.79
N SER A 186 3.31 4.01 -0.17
CA SER A 186 4.62 3.41 0.10
C SER A 186 5.78 4.43 0.14
N THR A 187 5.49 5.73 -0.02
CA THR A 187 6.50 6.78 -0.21
C THR A 187 7.09 7.29 1.11
N PRO A 188 8.39 7.10 1.40
CA PRO A 188 9.03 7.61 2.61
C PRO A 188 8.88 9.12 2.79
N ASN A 189 8.84 9.60 4.02
CA ASN A 189 8.73 11.03 4.34
C ASN A 189 7.54 11.80 3.70
N PHE A 190 6.58 11.11 3.06
CA PHE A 190 5.43 11.70 2.41
C PHE A 190 4.12 11.08 2.97
N PRO A 191 3.05 11.87 3.20
CA PRO A 191 2.99 13.32 3.09
C PRO A 191 3.92 14.04 4.08
N ASP A 192 4.48 15.16 3.63
CA ASP A 192 5.50 15.91 4.38
C ASP A 192 4.81 17.03 5.21
N PRO A 193 4.97 17.03 6.55
CA PRO A 193 4.31 17.97 7.45
C PRO A 193 5.02 19.33 7.58
N THR A 194 6.18 19.54 6.94
CA THR A 194 7.06 20.69 7.21
C THR A 194 6.48 22.06 6.89
N LEU A 195 5.43 22.14 6.07
CA LEU A 195 4.71 23.37 5.79
C LEU A 195 3.27 23.24 6.29
N ASN A 196 2.99 23.88 7.43
CA ASN A 196 1.69 23.79 8.10
C ASN A 196 0.52 24.18 7.17
N ASP A 197 0.71 25.25 6.38
CA ASP A 197 -0.36 25.88 5.59
C ASP A 197 -0.30 25.57 4.08
N SER A 198 0.68 24.78 3.62
CA SER A 198 0.83 24.50 2.19
C SER A 198 1.18 23.05 1.89
N PHE A 199 0.68 22.57 0.75
CA PHE A 199 0.98 21.24 0.26
C PHE A 199 2.46 21.17 -0.13
N VAL A 200 3.22 20.33 0.58
CA VAL A 200 4.61 20.03 0.22
C VAL A 200 4.62 19.07 -0.97
N ARG A 201 5.32 19.46 -2.03
CA ARG A 201 5.40 18.68 -3.26
C ARG A 201 6.12 17.36 -3.03
N LEU A 202 5.66 16.32 -3.73
CA LEU A 202 6.33 15.03 -3.76
C LEU A 202 7.71 15.19 -4.42
N GLY A 203 8.74 14.68 -3.75
CA GLY A 203 10.14 14.77 -4.17
C GLY A 203 10.94 15.88 -3.50
N CYS A 204 10.31 16.72 -2.67
CA CYS A 204 11.01 17.70 -1.85
C CYS A 204 11.50 17.17 -0.49
N GLN A 205 11.23 15.91 -0.20
CA GLN A 205 11.64 15.25 1.04
C GLN A 205 13.10 14.78 0.97
N THR A 206 13.69 14.45 2.13
CA THR A 206 15.10 14.03 2.27
C THR A 206 15.41 12.63 1.72
N ASP A 207 14.42 11.90 1.17
CA ASP A 207 14.53 10.49 0.78
C ASP A 207 14.33 10.23 -0.72
N ASN A 208 14.42 8.96 -1.12
CA ASN A 208 14.39 8.43 -2.48
C ASN A 208 13.01 8.46 -3.18
N ASN A 209 12.13 9.36 -2.76
CA ASN A 209 10.70 9.40 -3.08
C ASN A 209 10.37 9.41 -4.57
N VAL A 210 11.23 10.02 -5.39
CA VAL A 210 11.03 10.10 -6.84
C VAL A 210 11.72 8.98 -7.59
N GLN A 211 12.72 8.33 -6.97
CA GLN A 211 13.65 7.41 -7.64
C GLN A 211 13.01 6.06 -7.96
N PHE A 212 12.26 5.50 -7.02
CA PHE A 212 11.75 4.12 -7.09
C PHE A 212 10.29 4.06 -7.50
N ALA A 213 9.86 2.95 -8.08
CA ALA A 213 8.45 2.67 -8.28
C ALA A 213 7.73 2.56 -6.92
N GLN A 214 6.51 3.09 -6.83
CA GLN A 214 5.73 3.19 -5.60
C GLN A 214 4.24 3.07 -5.91
N HIS A 215 3.43 2.90 -4.87
CA HIS A 215 1.97 2.92 -4.97
C HIS A 215 1.35 3.92 -4.02
N MET A 216 0.14 4.35 -4.37
CA MET A 216 -0.75 5.12 -3.50
C MET A 216 -2.19 4.65 -3.72
N LEU A 217 -2.97 4.60 -2.64
CA LEU A 217 -4.39 4.28 -2.64
C LEU A 217 -5.11 5.28 -1.75
N ALA A 218 -6.18 5.91 -2.25
CA ALA A 218 -7.09 6.66 -1.40
C ALA A 218 -8.52 6.13 -1.50
N LEU A 219 -9.23 6.21 -0.39
CA LEU A 219 -10.59 5.70 -0.20
C LEU A 219 -11.48 6.83 0.33
N SER A 220 -12.68 6.97 -0.22
CA SER A 220 -13.74 7.79 0.35
C SER A 220 -14.58 6.95 1.30
N LEU A 221 -14.63 7.35 2.57
CA LEU A 221 -15.28 6.59 3.64
C LEU A 221 -16.30 7.46 4.38
N GLY A 222 -17.44 6.86 4.72
CA GLY A 222 -18.41 7.47 5.63
C GLY A 222 -17.91 7.48 7.06
N ASP A 223 -18.52 8.29 7.92
CA ASP A 223 -18.07 8.45 9.31
C ASP A 223 -18.06 7.12 10.09
N THR A 224 -19.07 6.26 9.88
CA THR A 224 -19.11 4.93 10.53
C THR A 224 -17.94 4.04 10.10
N GLU A 225 -17.58 4.08 8.81
CA GLU A 225 -16.48 3.29 8.25
C GLU A 225 -15.11 3.86 8.67
N LEU A 226 -14.98 5.19 8.77
CA LEU A 226 -13.79 5.86 9.32
C LEU A 226 -13.57 5.51 10.78
N LYS A 227 -14.60 5.56 11.61
CA LYS A 227 -14.52 5.13 13.01
C LYS A 227 -14.05 3.69 13.11
N LYS A 228 -14.69 2.77 12.35
CA LYS A 228 -14.31 1.36 12.32
C LYS A 228 -12.85 1.17 11.90
N LEU A 229 -12.40 1.86 10.86
CA LEU A 229 -11.01 1.84 10.42
C LEU A 229 -10.06 2.34 11.52
N GLY A 230 -10.33 3.50 12.11
CA GLY A 230 -9.50 4.08 13.18
C GLY A 230 -9.38 3.17 14.40
N GLU A 231 -10.49 2.57 14.84
CA GLU A 231 -10.51 1.62 15.97
C GLU A 231 -9.64 0.39 15.70
N LYS A 232 -9.63 -0.11 14.45
CA LYS A 232 -8.83 -1.26 14.06
C LYS A 232 -7.37 -0.92 13.78
N LEU A 233 -7.07 0.25 13.24
CA LEU A 233 -5.69 0.71 12.95
C LEU A 233 -4.83 0.84 14.21
N GLN A 234 -5.44 1.02 15.39
CA GLN A 234 -4.74 0.94 16.68
C GLN A 234 -3.87 -0.33 16.79
N LEU A 235 -4.33 -1.44 16.22
CA LEU A 235 -3.65 -2.73 16.25
C LEU A 235 -2.29 -2.69 15.53
N ALA A 236 -2.18 -1.90 14.46
CA ALA A 236 -0.96 -1.79 13.66
C ALA A 236 0.13 -0.97 14.34
N ARG A 237 -0.17 -0.20 15.39
CA ARG A 237 0.80 0.65 16.10
C ARG A 237 1.51 1.65 15.17
N LEU A 238 0.69 2.38 14.41
CA LEU A 238 1.12 3.40 13.46
C LEU A 238 1.93 4.52 14.16
N CYS A 239 2.93 5.05 13.46
CA CYS A 239 3.76 6.13 13.95
C CYS A 239 3.34 7.49 13.37
N SER A 240 2.89 8.36 14.28
CA SER A 240 2.46 9.74 14.02
C SER A 240 2.77 10.58 15.28
N GLY A 241 1.90 11.51 15.68
CA GLY A 241 2.07 12.35 16.87
C GLY A 241 2.09 11.58 18.19
N ASN A 242 1.66 10.31 18.19
CA ASN A 242 1.80 9.37 19.29
C ASN A 242 3.26 8.92 19.54
N PHE A 243 4.06 8.82 18.48
CA PHE A 243 5.47 8.39 18.51
C PHE A 243 6.42 9.59 18.49
N PHE A 244 6.21 10.55 17.57
CA PHE A 244 7.03 11.75 17.45
C PHE A 244 6.63 12.78 18.51
N ARG A 245 7.05 12.55 19.76
CA ARG A 245 6.63 13.33 20.94
C ARG A 245 7.20 14.75 21.04
N ASN A 246 8.14 15.13 20.18
CA ASN A 246 8.66 16.49 20.15
C ASN A 246 7.55 17.47 19.73
N GLU A 247 7.28 18.49 20.54
CA GLU A 247 6.14 19.40 20.33
C GLU A 247 6.13 20.04 18.93
N SER A 248 7.29 20.43 18.39
CA SER A 248 7.38 21.06 17.07
C SER A 248 6.94 20.15 15.93
N LEU A 249 7.34 18.87 15.93
CA LEU A 249 6.92 17.91 14.91
C LEU A 249 5.52 17.35 15.20
N ARG A 250 5.23 17.05 16.48
CA ARG A 250 3.93 16.50 16.90
C ARG A 250 2.77 17.37 16.44
N ASN A 251 2.88 18.68 16.63
CA ASN A 251 1.83 19.63 16.29
C ASN A 251 1.62 19.77 14.77
N LEU A 252 2.56 19.31 13.94
CA LEU A 252 2.42 19.28 12.47
C LEU A 252 1.82 17.97 11.94
N LEU A 253 1.60 16.97 12.81
CA LEU A 253 1.11 15.64 12.42
C LEU A 253 -0.39 15.45 12.60
N GLY A 254 -1.10 16.45 13.12
CA GLY A 254 -2.56 16.41 13.25
C GLY A 254 -3.17 17.81 13.35
N SER A 255 -4.45 17.92 13.03
CA SER A 255 -5.18 19.16 13.22
C SER A 255 -5.40 19.47 14.69
N VAL A 256 -5.43 20.75 15.04
CA VAL A 256 -5.72 21.22 16.41
C VAL A 256 -7.03 20.61 16.92
N ASN A 257 -8.07 20.63 16.09
CA ASN A 257 -9.38 20.06 16.43
C ASN A 257 -9.26 18.56 16.74
N LEU A 258 -8.47 17.79 16.00
CA LEU A 258 -8.33 16.35 16.25
C LEU A 258 -7.59 16.07 17.57
N PHE A 259 -6.58 16.88 17.92
CA PHE A 259 -5.93 16.79 19.22
C PHE A 259 -6.89 17.11 20.37
N GLU A 260 -7.70 18.17 20.24
CA GLU A 260 -8.58 18.63 21.30
C GLU A 260 -9.81 17.75 21.49
N ASP A 261 -10.50 17.46 20.39
CA ASP A 261 -11.79 16.75 20.41
C ASP A 261 -11.58 15.24 20.51
N GLY A 262 -10.59 14.70 19.81
CA GLY A 262 -10.30 13.26 19.84
C GLY A 262 -9.88 12.75 21.22
N ALA A 263 -9.25 13.60 22.04
CA ALA A 263 -8.89 13.26 23.42
C ALA A 263 -10.10 13.26 24.38
N LYS A 264 -11.16 14.03 24.09
CA LYS A 264 -12.32 14.24 24.97
C LYS A 264 -13.53 13.40 24.58
N GLN A 265 -13.71 13.15 23.29
CA GLN A 265 -14.86 12.41 22.78
C GLN A 265 -14.70 10.90 23.03
N GLU A 266 -15.84 10.23 23.19
CA GLU A 266 -15.92 8.78 23.23
C GLU A 266 -16.69 8.26 22.01
N LYS A 267 -16.20 7.16 21.42
CA LYS A 267 -16.90 6.43 20.35
C LYS A 267 -17.18 7.24 19.06
N SER A 268 -16.34 8.21 18.73
CA SER A 268 -16.39 8.96 17.45
C SER A 268 -15.20 8.62 16.54
N SER A 269 -15.27 9.01 15.26
CA SER A 269 -14.13 8.95 14.34
C SER A 269 -12.93 9.75 14.84
N ALA A 270 -13.18 10.92 15.44
CA ALA A 270 -12.13 11.74 16.06
C ALA A 270 -11.42 10.98 17.18
N ALA A 271 -12.17 10.35 18.10
CA ALA A 271 -11.59 9.55 19.17
C ALA A 271 -10.82 8.32 18.64
N ALA A 272 -11.36 7.65 17.61
CA ALA A 272 -10.73 6.49 17.00
C ALA A 272 -9.37 6.83 16.37
N PHE A 273 -9.30 7.87 15.55
CA PHE A 273 -8.04 8.29 14.93
C PHE A 273 -7.08 8.97 15.89
N TYR A 274 -7.58 9.70 16.89
CA TYR A 274 -6.73 10.24 17.96
C TYR A 274 -5.98 9.11 18.67
N ARG A 275 -6.67 8.04 19.09
CA ARG A 275 -6.04 6.89 19.73
C ARG A 275 -5.01 6.22 18.81
N ALA A 276 -5.39 6.00 17.54
CA ALA A 276 -4.54 5.32 16.57
C ALA A 276 -3.26 6.10 16.21
N LEU A 277 -3.32 7.43 16.20
CA LEU A 277 -2.27 8.26 15.60
C LEU A 277 -1.64 9.31 16.54
N LEU A 278 -2.39 9.84 17.51
CA LEU A 278 -1.98 11.04 18.25
C LEU A 278 -1.83 10.85 19.76
N ASP A 279 -2.43 9.80 20.33
CA ASP A 279 -2.34 9.48 21.75
C ASP A 279 -0.97 8.90 22.12
N PRO A 280 -0.15 9.58 22.93
CA PRO A 280 1.14 9.05 23.34
C PRO A 280 1.05 7.90 24.34
N HIS A 281 -0.12 7.68 24.97
CA HIS A 281 -0.36 6.65 25.98
C HIS A 281 -1.17 5.49 25.40
N LEU A 282 -0.53 4.74 24.52
CA LEU A 282 -1.16 3.57 23.93
C LEU A 282 -1.41 2.47 24.99
N PRO A 283 -2.56 1.77 24.94
CA PRO A 283 -2.81 0.64 25.84
C PRO A 283 -1.81 -0.49 25.56
N GLU A 284 -1.31 -1.09 26.63
CA GLU A 284 -0.45 -2.28 26.57
C GLU A 284 -1.22 -3.46 25.96
N GLN A 285 -0.61 -4.17 25.01
CA GLN A 285 -1.25 -5.35 24.41
C GLN A 285 -1.09 -6.55 25.32
N GLN A 286 -2.20 -7.19 25.66
CA GLN A 286 -2.21 -8.43 26.42
C GLN A 286 -1.95 -9.63 25.52
N LEU A 287 -1.41 -10.73 26.06
CA LEU A 287 -1.11 -11.93 25.26
C LEU A 287 -2.34 -12.47 24.51
N THR A 288 -3.53 -12.30 25.07
CA THR A 288 -4.83 -12.71 24.50
C THR A 288 -5.39 -11.76 23.45
N ASP A 289 -4.80 -10.57 23.28
CA ASP A 289 -5.27 -9.61 22.29
C ASP A 289 -5.08 -10.17 20.86
N PRO A 290 -6.01 -9.88 19.95
CA PRO A 290 -5.89 -10.31 18.56
C PRO A 290 -4.63 -9.72 17.94
N MET A 291 -3.91 -10.52 17.13
CA MET A 291 -2.71 -10.08 16.42
C MET A 291 -2.98 -9.62 14.98
N LYS A 292 -4.20 -9.86 14.49
CA LYS A 292 -4.71 -9.34 13.22
C LYS A 292 -6.18 -8.94 13.35
N ALA A 293 -6.66 -8.12 12.44
CA ALA A 293 -8.08 -7.82 12.28
C ALA A 293 -8.45 -7.81 10.80
N GLU A 294 -9.53 -8.50 10.46
CA GLU A 294 -10.08 -8.59 9.11
C GLU A 294 -11.49 -8.05 9.11
N PHE A 295 -11.80 -7.14 8.19
CA PHE A 295 -13.12 -6.53 8.11
C PHE A 295 -13.36 -5.87 6.75
N ARG A 296 -14.63 -5.69 6.41
CA ARG A 296 -15.06 -4.95 5.23
C ARG A 296 -15.37 -3.50 5.58
N LEU A 297 -15.04 -2.58 4.69
CA LEU A 297 -15.50 -1.20 4.72
C LEU A 297 -16.34 -0.90 3.48
N ARG A 298 -17.39 -0.11 3.67
CA ARG A 298 -18.19 0.41 2.55
C ARG A 298 -17.58 1.70 2.03
N LEU A 299 -17.42 1.78 0.72
CA LEU A 299 -16.90 2.98 0.06
C LEU A 299 -18.06 3.90 -0.32
N LEU A 300 -17.85 5.20 -0.14
CA LEU A 300 -18.85 6.19 -0.55
C LEU A 300 -18.78 6.40 -2.06
N SER A 301 -19.81 5.92 -2.77
CA SER A 301 -20.02 6.20 -4.19
C SER A 301 -20.77 7.53 -4.39
N MET A 302 -20.63 8.15 -5.57
CA MET A 302 -21.38 9.36 -5.96
C MET A 302 -22.90 9.17 -5.85
N THR A 303 -23.40 7.93 -5.93
CA THR A 303 -24.83 7.59 -5.90
C THR A 303 -25.48 7.79 -4.53
N GLU A 304 -24.73 7.63 -3.44
CA GLU A 304 -25.20 7.86 -2.06
C GLU A 304 -25.46 9.36 -1.80
N GLU A 305 -24.62 10.25 -2.34
CA GLU A 305 -24.81 11.71 -2.24
C GLU A 305 -26.05 12.19 -3.03
N ILE A 306 -26.30 11.62 -4.22
CA ILE A 306 -27.54 11.89 -4.97
C ILE A 306 -28.77 11.40 -4.18
N LYS A 307 -28.68 10.30 -3.44
CA LYS A 307 -29.76 9.82 -2.57
C LYS A 307 -29.98 10.73 -1.36
N MET A 308 -28.92 11.21 -0.70
CA MET A 308 -29.05 12.16 0.42
C MET A 308 -29.64 13.51 -0.04
N GLU A 309 -29.24 14.03 -1.20
CA GLU A 309 -29.82 15.26 -1.76
C GLU A 309 -31.27 15.05 -2.25
N ARG A 310 -31.58 13.91 -2.89
CA ARG A 310 -32.93 13.62 -3.42
C ARG A 310 -33.92 13.10 -2.38
N SER A 311 -33.47 12.68 -1.20
CA SER A 311 -34.36 12.25 -0.11
C SER A 311 -35.32 13.35 0.38
N ARG A 312 -35.17 14.59 -0.11
CA ARG A 312 -36.09 15.71 0.16
C ARG A 312 -37.21 15.89 -0.86
N VAL A 313 -37.27 15.09 -1.93
CA VAL A 313 -38.37 15.14 -2.92
C VAL A 313 -38.92 13.73 -3.17
N PHE A 314 -39.99 13.38 -2.46
CA PHE A 314 -40.77 12.17 -2.75
C PHE A 314 -41.41 12.28 -4.16
N LYS A 315 -40.94 11.46 -5.11
CA LYS A 315 -41.72 11.11 -6.31
C LYS A 315 -42.22 9.67 -6.17
N PRO A 316 -43.47 9.36 -6.53
CA PRO A 316 -43.98 7.99 -6.49
C PRO A 316 -43.20 7.14 -7.51
N LEU A 317 -42.74 5.98 -7.07
CA LEU A 317 -42.08 5.00 -7.92
C LEU A 317 -43.10 4.42 -8.93
N THR A 318 -42.79 4.51 -10.21
CA THR A 318 -43.48 3.76 -11.27
C THR A 318 -43.29 2.25 -11.02
N LYS A 319 -44.40 1.50 -11.01
CA LYS A 319 -44.43 0.04 -10.83
C LYS A 319 -43.46 -0.65 -11.81
N GLY A 320 -42.58 -1.50 -11.29
CA GLY A 320 -41.80 -2.46 -12.09
C GLY A 320 -40.27 -2.43 -11.95
N ARG A 321 -39.68 -1.58 -11.10
CA ARG A 321 -38.24 -1.65 -10.77
C ARG A 321 -38.04 -2.09 -9.32
N THR A 322 -37.39 -3.23 -9.12
CA THR A 322 -36.86 -3.66 -7.83
C THR A 322 -35.66 -2.79 -7.44
N PHE A 323 -35.64 -2.35 -6.18
CA PHE A 323 -34.61 -1.43 -5.60
C PHE A 323 -33.17 -1.99 -5.60
N ALA A 324 -33.00 -3.28 -5.88
CA ALA A 324 -31.72 -3.98 -5.82
C ALA A 324 -30.75 -3.70 -6.99
N SER A 325 -31.03 -2.71 -7.85
CA SER A 325 -30.23 -2.40 -9.05
C SER A 325 -29.67 -0.97 -9.10
N LEU A 326 -29.67 -0.23 -7.99
CA LEU A 326 -29.34 1.21 -7.98
C LEU A 326 -28.29 1.64 -6.95
N VAL A 327 -27.60 0.71 -6.28
CA VAL A 327 -26.36 0.99 -5.54
C VAL A 327 -25.50 -0.26 -5.66
N ASP A 328 -24.48 -0.24 -6.53
CA ASP A 328 -23.32 -1.10 -6.29
C ASP A 328 -22.62 -0.47 -5.08
N GLU A 329 -22.90 -0.98 -3.88
CA GLU A 329 -22.13 -0.64 -2.69
C GLU A 329 -20.74 -1.25 -2.88
N GLU A 330 -19.80 -0.43 -3.37
CA GLU A 330 -18.40 -0.85 -3.46
C GLU A 330 -17.87 -1.11 -2.05
N GLU A 331 -17.36 -2.31 -1.82
CA GLU A 331 -16.71 -2.70 -0.57
C GLU A 331 -15.22 -2.89 -0.77
N ILE A 332 -14.46 -2.67 0.30
CA ILE A 332 -13.04 -3.00 0.38
C ILE A 332 -12.80 -3.92 1.56
N LEU A 333 -11.99 -4.97 1.35
CA LEU A 333 -11.57 -5.87 2.40
C LEU A 333 -10.26 -5.36 3.01
N VAL A 334 -10.23 -5.23 4.33
CA VAL A 334 -9.11 -4.65 5.07
C VAL A 334 -8.51 -5.69 6.02
N LEU A 335 -7.20 -5.87 5.93
CA LEU A 335 -6.39 -6.58 6.91
C LEU A 335 -5.56 -5.56 7.69
N VAL A 336 -5.62 -5.60 9.02
CA VAL A 336 -4.71 -4.87 9.89
C VAL A 336 -3.85 -5.88 10.64
N LYS A 337 -2.54 -5.78 10.50
CA LYS A 337 -1.54 -6.65 11.11
C LYS A 337 -0.87 -5.95 12.30
N SER A 338 -0.77 -6.65 13.43
CA SER A 338 0.03 -6.23 14.59
C SER A 338 1.52 -6.54 14.39
N PRO A 339 2.43 -5.76 15.00
CA PRO A 339 3.83 -6.16 15.17
C PRO A 339 4.04 -7.56 15.77
N ARG A 340 3.13 -7.97 16.67
CA ARG A 340 3.19 -9.28 17.34
C ARG A 340 2.95 -10.47 16.40
N ALA A 341 2.31 -10.23 15.26
CA ALA A 341 2.09 -11.26 14.25
C ALA A 341 3.38 -11.50 13.45
N THR A 342 4.31 -12.30 13.96
CA THR A 342 5.66 -12.52 13.38
C THR A 342 5.65 -13.51 12.21
N VAL A 343 4.85 -13.21 11.18
CA VAL A 343 4.65 -14.04 9.99
C VAL A 343 4.86 -13.23 8.71
N PRO A 344 5.18 -13.86 7.57
CA PRO A 344 5.28 -13.18 6.28
C PRO A 344 3.98 -12.43 5.95
N PRO A 345 3.99 -11.10 5.75
CA PRO A 345 2.75 -10.32 5.75
C PRO A 345 1.74 -10.73 4.66
N TRP A 346 2.20 -11.19 3.49
CA TRP A 346 1.30 -11.61 2.41
C TRP A 346 0.78 -13.04 2.55
N SER A 347 1.25 -13.83 3.51
CA SER A 347 0.57 -15.08 3.85
C SER A 347 -0.76 -14.83 4.55
N LEU A 348 -0.82 -13.78 5.40
CA LEU A 348 -2.07 -13.32 6.00
C LEU A 348 -3.04 -12.76 4.94
N VAL A 349 -2.52 -12.10 3.90
CA VAL A 349 -3.34 -11.61 2.78
C VAL A 349 -3.92 -12.79 1.99
N ALA A 350 -3.09 -13.80 1.66
CA ALA A 350 -3.54 -14.99 0.97
C ALA A 350 -4.64 -15.74 1.75
N GLU A 351 -4.45 -15.89 3.06
CA GLU A 351 -5.44 -16.50 3.97
C GLU A 351 -6.74 -15.71 4.04
N MET A 352 -6.67 -14.39 4.24
CA MET A 352 -7.87 -13.53 4.28
C MET A 352 -8.66 -13.58 2.97
N LEU A 353 -7.96 -13.70 1.84
CA LEU A 353 -8.58 -13.77 0.51
C LEU A 353 -8.97 -15.19 0.09
N ASP A 354 -8.60 -16.22 0.88
CA ASP A 354 -8.76 -17.63 0.54
C ASP A 354 -8.26 -17.92 -0.90
N SER A 355 -7.07 -17.41 -1.22
CA SER A 355 -6.55 -17.45 -2.58
C SER A 355 -5.04 -17.31 -2.65
N ASP A 356 -4.48 -17.87 -3.72
CA ASP A 356 -3.11 -17.60 -4.11
C ASP A 356 -2.94 -16.12 -4.47
N VAL A 357 -1.77 -15.58 -4.17
CA VAL A 357 -1.45 -14.18 -4.46
C VAL A 357 -0.11 -14.05 -5.16
N SER A 358 -0.05 -13.07 -6.04
CA SER A 358 1.20 -12.60 -6.63
C SER A 358 1.51 -11.19 -6.17
N VAL A 359 2.72 -10.95 -5.73
CA VAL A 359 3.08 -9.74 -4.98
C VAL A 359 4.27 -9.06 -5.60
N ALA A 360 4.13 -7.79 -5.96
CA ALA A 360 5.29 -6.93 -6.15
C ALA A 360 5.87 -6.66 -4.75
N SER A 361 6.94 -7.37 -4.42
CA SER A 361 7.56 -7.39 -3.08
C SER A 361 9.04 -7.00 -3.10
N TRP A 362 9.64 -6.81 -1.92
CA TRP A 362 11.04 -6.43 -1.80
C TRP A 362 11.94 -7.67 -1.75
N TRP A 363 12.92 -7.73 -2.66
CA TRP A 363 13.81 -8.87 -2.89
C TRP A 363 15.27 -8.53 -2.57
N ASP A 364 15.51 -7.75 -1.51
CA ASP A 364 16.86 -7.31 -1.17
C ASP A 364 17.75 -8.53 -0.93
N GLY A 365 19.01 -8.44 -1.35
CA GLY A 365 19.98 -9.51 -1.12
C GLY A 365 20.22 -9.84 0.35
N ASN A 366 19.88 -8.93 1.27
CA ASN A 366 20.05 -9.18 2.70
C ASN A 366 18.79 -9.62 3.42
N TYR A 367 17.60 -9.37 2.86
CA TYR A 367 16.38 -9.45 3.65
C TYR A 367 15.13 -9.95 2.92
N GLY A 368 15.16 -10.26 1.61
CA GLY A 368 13.96 -10.68 0.86
C GLY A 368 13.23 -11.93 1.38
N ILE A 369 12.50 -12.65 0.53
CA ILE A 369 11.99 -13.99 0.87
C ILE A 369 11.87 -14.81 -0.41
N PRO A 370 12.05 -16.14 -0.37
CA PRO A 370 11.65 -17.02 -1.48
C PRO A 370 10.15 -16.93 -1.76
N ASN A 371 9.74 -17.38 -2.94
CA ASN A 371 8.34 -17.76 -3.13
C ASN A 371 7.91 -18.78 -2.10
N ILE A 372 6.68 -18.64 -1.62
CA ILE A 372 6.00 -19.68 -0.86
C ILE A 372 5.08 -20.39 -1.85
N CYS A 373 5.27 -21.68 -2.04
CA CYS A 373 4.52 -22.43 -3.05
C CYS A 373 3.66 -23.48 -2.36
N ALA A 374 2.40 -23.52 -2.73
CA ALA A 374 1.48 -24.50 -2.20
C ALA A 374 1.89 -25.92 -2.55
N GLY A 375 1.72 -26.82 -1.59
CA GLY A 375 2.19 -28.20 -1.68
C GLY A 375 3.68 -28.38 -1.36
N ASP A 376 4.52 -27.33 -1.39
CA ASP A 376 5.87 -27.44 -0.84
C ASP A 376 5.76 -27.64 0.67
N VAL A 377 6.58 -28.54 1.24
CA VAL A 377 6.52 -28.92 2.66
C VAL A 377 7.60 -28.20 3.46
N TYR A 378 7.19 -27.46 4.47
CA TYR A 378 8.05 -26.54 5.25
C TYR A 378 8.41 -27.07 6.65
N THR A 379 7.90 -28.25 7.05
CA THR A 379 8.05 -28.79 8.42
C THR A 379 9.49 -28.98 8.87
N ASN A 380 10.40 -29.30 7.95
CA ASN A 380 11.82 -29.49 8.25
C ASN A 380 12.62 -28.18 8.19
N SER A 381 12.02 -27.10 7.69
CA SER A 381 12.69 -25.81 7.60
C SER A 381 12.73 -25.11 8.97
N PRO A 382 13.80 -24.36 9.30
CA PRO A 382 13.87 -23.63 10.54
C PRO A 382 12.68 -22.68 10.65
N HIS A 383 12.02 -22.74 11.82
CA HIS A 383 10.76 -22.03 12.10
C HIS A 383 9.63 -22.26 11.08
N MET A 384 9.72 -23.28 10.23
CA MET A 384 8.77 -23.53 9.14
C MET A 384 8.53 -22.29 8.26
N PHE A 385 9.59 -21.51 7.99
CA PHE A 385 9.52 -20.22 7.29
C PHE A 385 8.59 -19.19 7.95
N CYS A 386 8.29 -19.37 9.24
CA CYS A 386 7.36 -18.56 10.02
C CYS A 386 5.92 -18.63 9.48
N LEU A 387 5.57 -19.69 8.75
CA LEU A 387 4.25 -19.90 8.16
C LEU A 387 3.26 -20.61 9.09
N ASN A 388 3.73 -21.24 10.16
CA ASN A 388 2.88 -22.00 11.05
C ASN A 388 2.75 -21.32 12.41
N ASN A 389 1.80 -20.39 12.53
CA ASN A 389 1.58 -19.59 13.73
C ASN A 389 0.07 -19.47 14.02
N PRO A 390 -0.51 -20.45 14.75
CA PRO A 390 -1.96 -20.53 14.99
C PRO A 390 -2.57 -19.26 15.62
N PRO A 391 -1.92 -18.56 16.59
CA PRO A 391 -2.40 -17.27 17.11
C PRO A 391 -2.62 -16.17 16.06
N THR A 392 -1.99 -16.27 14.89
CA THR A 392 -2.07 -15.28 13.81
C THR A 392 -2.92 -15.73 12.62
N GLY A 393 -3.34 -17.00 12.57
CA GLY A 393 -4.17 -17.58 11.51
C GLY A 393 -3.42 -18.34 10.42
N VAL A 394 -2.10 -18.13 10.25
CA VAL A 394 -1.35 -18.83 9.21
C VAL A 394 -1.07 -20.26 9.67
N GLU A 395 -1.71 -21.23 9.01
CA GLU A 395 -1.56 -22.65 9.30
C GLU A 395 -1.08 -23.39 8.05
N LEU A 396 -0.10 -24.28 8.24
CA LEU A 396 0.26 -25.26 7.23
C LEU A 396 -0.81 -26.35 7.19
N ASN A 397 -0.96 -27.01 6.05
CA ASN A 397 -1.76 -28.21 5.92
C ASN A 397 -1.24 -29.33 6.85
N GLU A 398 -2.05 -30.36 7.09
CA GLU A 398 -1.69 -31.49 7.96
C GLU A 398 -0.37 -32.18 7.57
N ASP A 399 -0.04 -32.19 6.27
CA ASP A 399 1.20 -32.75 5.74
C ASP A 399 2.41 -31.79 5.84
N GLY A 400 2.21 -30.60 6.41
CA GLY A 400 3.21 -29.56 6.54
C GLY A 400 3.37 -28.67 5.32
N SER A 401 2.49 -28.78 4.32
CA SER A 401 2.57 -27.97 3.12
C SER A 401 1.90 -26.60 3.26
N ALA A 402 2.38 -25.62 2.49
CA ALA A 402 1.70 -24.32 2.43
C ALA A 402 0.34 -24.46 1.73
N PRO A 403 -0.72 -23.79 2.22
CA PRO A 403 -2.05 -23.84 1.60
C PRO A 403 -2.14 -23.02 0.29
N TYR A 404 -1.45 -21.87 0.25
CA TYR A 404 -1.51 -20.92 -0.85
C TYR A 404 -0.13 -20.65 -1.45
N ASN A 405 -0.13 -20.31 -2.74
CA ASN A 405 1.00 -19.69 -3.40
C ASN A 405 1.09 -18.23 -2.98
N ILE A 406 2.31 -17.78 -2.66
CA ILE A 406 2.69 -16.38 -2.54
C ILE A 406 3.88 -16.20 -3.49
N GLU A 407 3.53 -15.86 -4.73
CA GLU A 407 4.49 -15.70 -5.82
C GLU A 407 4.96 -14.26 -5.90
N ASN A 408 6.25 -14.09 -6.07
CA ASN A 408 6.79 -12.74 -6.16
C ASN A 408 6.87 -12.28 -7.63
N LEU A 409 6.34 -11.09 -7.91
CA LEU A 409 6.44 -10.42 -9.20
C LEU A 409 7.85 -9.86 -9.40
N ILE A 410 8.38 -10.00 -10.63
CA ILE A 410 9.77 -9.66 -10.95
C ILE A 410 9.86 -8.41 -11.83
N LYS A 411 8.96 -8.27 -12.79
CA LYS A 411 9.09 -7.25 -13.84
C LYS A 411 7.75 -6.72 -14.31
N ALA A 412 7.69 -5.42 -14.52
CA ALA A 412 6.58 -4.75 -15.17
C ALA A 412 7.01 -4.11 -16.49
N THR A 413 6.11 -4.09 -17.46
CA THR A 413 6.27 -3.40 -18.73
C THR A 413 4.96 -2.71 -19.06
N TRP A 414 5.02 -1.40 -19.29
CA TRP A 414 3.90 -0.61 -19.75
C TRP A 414 4.12 -0.19 -21.20
N HIS A 415 3.13 -0.40 -22.05
CA HIS A 415 3.13 0.04 -23.44
C HIS A 415 2.49 1.42 -23.53
N MET A 416 3.24 2.42 -24.01
CA MET A 416 2.68 3.76 -24.19
C MET A 416 1.59 3.75 -25.27
N SER A 417 0.49 4.46 -25.00
CA SER A 417 -0.70 4.54 -25.86
C SER A 417 -0.41 5.08 -27.27
N ASP A 418 0.58 5.98 -27.37
CA ASP A 418 1.07 6.57 -28.62
C ASP A 418 2.09 5.69 -29.37
N GLY A 419 2.42 4.52 -28.82
CA GLY A 419 3.42 3.61 -29.38
C GLY A 419 4.86 4.11 -29.28
N SER A 420 5.13 5.20 -28.53
CA SER A 420 6.45 5.84 -28.47
C SER A 420 7.50 5.01 -27.73
N ALA A 421 7.08 4.23 -26.72
CA ALA A 421 8.01 3.49 -25.87
C ALA A 421 7.34 2.32 -25.13
N ASN A 422 8.20 1.35 -24.75
CA ASN A 422 7.88 0.34 -23.73
C ASN A 422 8.66 0.70 -22.46
N LEU A 423 7.94 1.03 -21.40
CA LEU A 423 8.51 1.38 -20.12
C LEU A 423 8.62 0.13 -19.27
N THR A 424 9.84 -0.35 -19.07
CA THR A 424 10.08 -1.62 -18.39
C THR A 424 10.87 -1.41 -17.10
N TRP A 425 10.40 -1.91 -15.97
CA TRP A 425 11.09 -1.75 -14.69
C TRP A 425 10.99 -2.99 -13.80
N GLN A 426 11.83 -3.04 -12.76
CA GLN A 426 11.84 -4.15 -11.83
C GLN A 426 10.74 -3.97 -10.78
N LEU A 427 9.99 -5.05 -10.55
CA LEU A 427 9.10 -5.15 -9.38
C LEU A 427 9.85 -5.68 -8.15
N VAL A 428 11.09 -6.12 -8.35
CA VAL A 428 12.09 -6.46 -7.34
C VAL A 428 12.46 -5.21 -6.54
N GLY A 429 12.18 -5.21 -5.24
CA GLY A 429 12.67 -4.14 -4.36
C GLY A 429 14.18 -4.17 -4.16
N GLY A 430 14.76 -3.03 -3.83
CA GLY A 430 16.20 -2.84 -3.67
C GLY A 430 16.67 -1.49 -4.18
N ARG A 431 17.86 -1.05 -3.77
CA ARG A 431 18.41 0.28 -4.09
C ARG A 431 19.01 0.36 -5.51
N VAL A 432 18.30 -0.16 -6.51
CA VAL A 432 18.68 -0.09 -7.93
C VAL A 432 17.85 0.97 -8.67
N PRO A 433 18.37 1.65 -9.70
CA PRO A 433 17.69 2.83 -10.25
C PRO A 433 16.30 2.56 -10.87
N ASP A 434 16.04 1.34 -11.32
CA ASP A 434 14.75 0.86 -11.85
C ASP A 434 13.94 0.02 -10.84
N GLY A 435 14.29 0.10 -9.55
CA GLY A 435 13.69 -0.68 -8.46
C GLY A 435 12.33 -0.15 -7.97
N ASN A 436 11.76 -0.85 -6.99
CA ASN A 436 10.39 -0.65 -6.49
C ASN A 436 10.35 -0.70 -4.95
N HIS A 437 9.45 0.05 -4.31
CA HIS A 437 9.14 -0.13 -2.87
C HIS A 437 8.34 -1.41 -2.62
N ALA A 438 7.57 -1.84 -3.63
CA ALA A 438 7.05 -3.18 -3.76
C ALA A 438 6.12 -3.61 -2.62
N LYS A 439 4.90 -3.04 -2.62
CA LYS A 439 3.88 -3.26 -1.59
C LYS A 439 2.46 -3.34 -2.17
N TRP A 440 2.32 -4.05 -3.28
CA TRP A 440 1.03 -4.33 -3.88
C TRP A 440 1.02 -5.73 -4.49
N GLY A 441 -0.16 -6.30 -4.64
CA GLY A 441 -0.33 -7.65 -5.17
C GLY A 441 -1.74 -7.85 -5.68
N LEU A 442 -1.99 -9.04 -6.20
CA LEU A 442 -3.27 -9.44 -6.75
C LEU A 442 -3.47 -10.94 -6.56
N THR A 443 -4.72 -11.36 -6.50
CA THR A 443 -5.10 -12.77 -6.49
C THR A 443 -4.68 -13.43 -7.79
N THR A 444 -4.11 -14.62 -7.69
CA THR A 444 -3.60 -15.39 -8.83
C THR A 444 -3.84 -16.86 -8.57
N PRO A 445 -5.11 -17.30 -8.45
CA PRO A 445 -5.45 -18.67 -8.12
C PRO A 445 -4.83 -19.63 -9.15
N ARG A 446 -4.06 -20.62 -8.67
CA ARG A 446 -3.48 -21.67 -9.54
C ARG A 446 -4.54 -22.62 -10.12
N VAL A 447 -5.73 -22.67 -9.53
CA VAL A 447 -6.88 -23.45 -9.99
C VAL A 447 -8.06 -22.53 -10.27
N GLY A 448 -8.72 -22.73 -11.40
CA GLY A 448 -9.88 -21.93 -11.82
C GLY A 448 -9.48 -20.66 -12.57
N GLN A 449 -10.46 -19.78 -12.77
CA GLN A 449 -10.28 -18.51 -13.47
C GLN A 449 -10.56 -17.34 -12.53
N VAL A 450 -9.81 -16.26 -12.72
CA VAL A 450 -10.14 -14.98 -12.10
C VAL A 450 -11.40 -14.42 -12.78
N ASN A 451 -12.35 -13.98 -11.96
CA ASN A 451 -13.63 -13.41 -12.37
C ASN A 451 -14.05 -12.31 -11.37
N ALA A 452 -15.23 -11.73 -11.56
CA ALA A 452 -15.72 -10.60 -10.75
C ALA A 452 -15.87 -10.90 -9.24
N SER A 453 -15.84 -12.16 -8.81
CA SER A 453 -16.01 -12.57 -7.40
C SER A 453 -14.69 -12.87 -6.67
N ASN A 454 -13.57 -12.95 -7.38
CA ASN A 454 -12.26 -13.23 -6.79
C ASN A 454 -11.12 -12.36 -7.33
N ALA A 455 -11.40 -11.39 -8.21
CA ALA A 455 -10.42 -10.47 -8.79
C ALA A 455 -9.97 -9.37 -7.82
N TYR A 456 -9.27 -9.74 -6.76
CA TYR A 456 -8.74 -8.79 -5.79
C TYR A 456 -7.39 -8.20 -6.24
N VAL A 457 -7.26 -6.88 -6.07
CA VAL A 457 -6.00 -6.13 -6.11
C VAL A 457 -5.78 -5.49 -4.74
N THR A 458 -4.63 -5.78 -4.15
CA THR A 458 -4.30 -5.42 -2.77
C THR A 458 -3.14 -4.44 -2.73
N PHE A 459 -3.31 -3.36 -1.97
CA PHE A 459 -2.26 -2.40 -1.65
C PHE A 459 -1.94 -2.46 -0.16
N GLY A 460 -0.66 -2.52 0.20
CA GLY A 460 -0.21 -2.82 1.56
C GLY A 460 0.82 -1.83 2.12
N ASP A 461 0.95 -1.79 3.44
CA ASP A 461 2.03 -1.10 4.13
C ASP A 461 3.31 -1.94 4.18
N LEU A 462 3.19 -3.26 4.03
CA LEU A 462 4.30 -4.19 4.22
C LEU A 462 4.60 -4.94 2.91
N ASN A 463 5.89 -5.08 2.64
CA ASN A 463 6.39 -6.02 1.64
C ASN A 463 6.64 -7.40 2.33
N MET A 464 7.28 -8.35 1.65
CA MET A 464 7.59 -9.69 2.19
C MET A 464 9.00 -9.84 2.77
N GLU A 465 9.74 -8.76 2.92
CA GLU A 465 11.09 -8.80 3.47
C GLU A 465 11.07 -9.34 4.91
N GLY A 466 11.88 -10.38 5.17
CA GLY A 466 11.85 -11.11 6.44
C GLY A 466 12.62 -12.43 6.43
N PHE A 467 12.20 -13.36 7.27
CA PHE A 467 12.78 -14.70 7.38
C PHE A 467 12.47 -15.52 6.11
N PRO A 468 13.34 -16.42 5.61
CA PRO A 468 14.63 -16.89 6.16
C PRO A 468 15.82 -15.96 5.86
N CYS A 469 15.59 -14.86 5.15
CA CYS A 469 16.65 -13.92 4.82
C CYS A 469 17.09 -13.09 6.03
N SER A 470 16.18 -12.88 6.98
CA SER A 470 16.50 -12.39 8.31
C SER A 470 16.93 -13.53 9.25
N LYS A 471 17.52 -13.17 10.41
CA LYS A 471 17.92 -14.15 11.45
C LYS A 471 16.77 -14.65 12.34
N ALA A 472 15.58 -14.05 12.24
CA ALA A 472 14.46 -14.32 13.13
C ALA A 472 13.11 -14.00 12.48
N CYS A 473 12.04 -14.69 12.87
CA CYS A 473 10.68 -14.46 12.34
C CYS A 473 10.17 -13.02 12.51
N SER A 474 10.61 -12.30 13.55
CA SER A 474 10.26 -10.89 13.73
C SER A 474 11.13 -9.93 12.92
N GLY A 475 12.15 -10.42 12.21
CA GLY A 475 13.07 -9.59 11.44
C GLY A 475 12.38 -8.92 10.24
N SER A 476 12.75 -7.66 9.99
CA SER A 476 12.20 -6.82 8.92
C SER A 476 10.67 -6.70 8.99
N GLN A 477 9.90 -6.96 7.92
CA GLN A 477 8.47 -6.65 7.89
C GLN A 477 7.60 -7.60 8.70
N ALA A 478 8.06 -8.84 8.89
CA ALA A 478 7.28 -9.84 9.60
C ALA A 478 7.03 -9.45 11.07
N GLY A 479 7.95 -8.74 11.74
CA GLY A 479 7.72 -8.19 13.09
C GLY A 479 7.10 -6.79 13.14
N ARG A 480 6.58 -6.28 12.02
CA ARG A 480 6.06 -4.91 11.91
C ARG A 480 4.56 -4.88 11.71
N GLY A 481 3.94 -3.81 12.20
CA GLY A 481 2.52 -3.56 11.98
C GLY A 481 2.24 -2.87 10.65
N GLY A 482 0.99 -2.96 10.18
CA GLY A 482 0.58 -2.32 8.94
C GLY A 482 -0.82 -2.73 8.51
N SER A 483 -1.29 -2.14 7.43
CA SER A 483 -2.61 -2.41 6.85
C SER A 483 -2.51 -2.80 5.37
N PHE A 484 -3.51 -3.56 4.92
CA PHE A 484 -3.71 -3.95 3.53
C PHE A 484 -5.16 -3.73 3.14
N PHE A 485 -5.36 -3.23 1.92
CA PHE A 485 -6.66 -2.89 1.38
C PHE A 485 -6.82 -3.60 0.04
N SER A 486 -7.80 -4.51 -0.03
CA SER A 486 -8.05 -5.38 -1.17
C SER A 486 -9.34 -4.97 -1.88
N LEU A 487 -9.20 -4.39 -3.07
CA LEU A 487 -10.29 -4.00 -3.96
C LEU A 487 -10.67 -5.16 -4.85
N MET A 488 -11.95 -5.54 -4.87
CA MET A 488 -12.46 -6.60 -5.75
C MET A 488 -12.95 -5.97 -7.05
N HIS A 489 -12.09 -5.92 -8.08
CA HIS A 489 -12.46 -5.32 -9.35
C HIS A 489 -11.76 -6.00 -10.54
N LEU A 490 -12.56 -6.64 -11.41
CA LEU A 490 -12.04 -7.41 -12.54
C LEU A 490 -11.23 -6.56 -13.53
N GLY A 491 -11.71 -5.37 -13.89
CA GLY A 491 -10.96 -4.45 -14.75
C GLY A 491 -9.59 -4.07 -14.17
N LEU A 492 -9.52 -3.82 -12.85
CA LEU A 492 -8.30 -3.36 -12.20
C LEU A 492 -7.27 -4.48 -12.19
N HIS A 493 -7.74 -5.68 -11.83
CA HIS A 493 -6.97 -6.91 -11.87
C HIS A 493 -6.45 -7.23 -13.27
N THR A 494 -7.33 -7.24 -14.28
CA THR A 494 -6.99 -7.55 -15.67
C THR A 494 -5.98 -6.54 -16.23
N SER A 495 -6.15 -5.25 -15.91
CA SER A 495 -5.18 -4.23 -16.33
C SER A 495 -3.78 -4.48 -15.76
N LEU A 496 -3.67 -5.07 -14.56
CA LEU A 496 -2.38 -5.48 -14.01
C LEU A 496 -1.83 -6.73 -14.69
N THR A 497 -2.62 -7.80 -14.82
CA THR A 497 -2.13 -9.07 -15.38
C THR A 497 -1.76 -8.97 -16.85
N ASP A 498 -2.52 -8.18 -17.61
CA ASP A 498 -2.42 -8.18 -19.07
C ASP A 498 -1.59 -7.01 -19.60
N SER A 499 -1.56 -5.88 -18.87
CA SER A 499 -0.93 -4.64 -19.36
C SER A 499 0.26 -4.14 -18.53
N VAL A 500 0.47 -4.65 -17.31
CA VAL A 500 1.56 -4.18 -16.44
C VAL A 500 2.55 -5.30 -16.13
N ILE A 501 2.08 -6.44 -15.63
CA ILE A 501 2.94 -7.53 -15.17
C ILE A 501 3.49 -8.30 -16.38
N SER A 502 4.82 -8.33 -16.51
CA SER A 502 5.49 -8.99 -17.63
C SER A 502 6.34 -10.20 -17.22
N ARG A 503 6.63 -10.36 -15.93
CA ARG A 503 7.31 -11.54 -15.39
C ARG A 503 7.05 -11.72 -13.89
N ALA A 504 6.79 -12.95 -13.49
CA ALA A 504 6.76 -13.41 -12.11
C ALA A 504 7.81 -14.50 -11.87
N CYS A 505 8.25 -14.67 -10.63
CA CYS A 505 8.89 -15.90 -10.19
C CYS A 505 7.75 -16.88 -9.91
N ARG A 506 7.68 -17.98 -10.65
CA ARG A 506 6.53 -18.88 -10.62
C ARG A 506 6.82 -20.14 -9.80
N CYS A 507 5.82 -20.63 -9.09
CA CYS A 507 5.81 -21.96 -8.50
C CYS A 507 5.75 -23.00 -9.63
N SER A 508 6.84 -23.75 -9.79
CA SER A 508 6.97 -24.79 -10.81
C SER A 508 7.48 -26.09 -10.17
N PRO A 509 7.10 -27.26 -10.70
CA PRO A 509 7.55 -28.52 -10.16
C PRO A 509 9.03 -28.74 -10.48
N PRO A 510 9.78 -29.45 -9.61
CA PRO A 510 11.14 -29.88 -9.93
C PRO A 510 11.13 -30.88 -11.09
N PRO A 511 12.14 -30.87 -11.98
CA PRO A 511 12.24 -31.84 -13.07
C PRO A 511 12.24 -33.27 -12.56
N ALA A 512 11.70 -34.19 -13.35
CA ALA A 512 11.62 -35.60 -13.03
C ALA A 512 12.98 -36.21 -12.60
N GLU A 513 14.08 -35.77 -13.22
CA GLU A 513 15.44 -36.23 -12.92
C GLU A 513 15.90 -35.85 -11.51
N THR A 514 15.52 -34.67 -11.01
CA THR A 514 15.85 -34.18 -9.66
C THR A 514 14.92 -34.75 -8.57
N GLN A 515 13.82 -35.43 -8.94
CA GLN A 515 12.90 -36.03 -7.97
C GLN A 515 13.44 -37.33 -7.35
N HIS A 516 14.41 -37.96 -7.99
CA HIS A 516 15.06 -39.19 -7.49
C HIS A 516 16.34 -38.90 -6.69
N ASN A 517 16.94 -37.72 -6.86
CA ASN A 517 18.13 -37.29 -6.13
C ASN A 517 18.09 -35.75 -5.98
N PRO A 518 17.52 -35.22 -4.87
CA PRO A 518 17.27 -33.78 -4.71
C PRO A 518 18.55 -32.92 -4.66
N ASP A 519 19.72 -33.55 -4.46
CA ASP A 519 21.04 -32.92 -4.50
C ASP A 519 21.64 -32.87 -5.93
N GLU A 520 20.99 -33.48 -6.94
CA GLU A 520 21.49 -33.46 -8.32
C GLU A 520 21.09 -32.20 -9.10
N PHE A 521 22.13 -31.51 -9.54
CA PHE A 521 22.23 -30.22 -10.20
C PHE A 521 21.39 -30.03 -11.47
N PHE A 522 20.84 -28.83 -11.63
CA PHE A 522 20.48 -28.28 -12.94
C PHE A 522 21.72 -27.68 -13.64
N HIS A 523 22.11 -28.25 -14.78
CA HIS A 523 23.04 -27.64 -15.72
C HIS A 523 22.25 -26.88 -16.80
N ALA A 524 21.91 -25.61 -16.56
CA ALA A 524 21.59 -24.71 -17.67
C ALA A 524 22.87 -23.95 -18.04
N SER A 525 23.60 -24.47 -19.03
CA SER A 525 24.77 -23.83 -19.62
C SER A 525 24.46 -22.38 -20.03
N VAL A 526 25.29 -21.41 -19.62
CA VAL A 526 26.17 -20.58 -20.46
C VAL A 526 26.96 -19.62 -19.54
N LEU A 527 28.27 -19.91 -19.41
CA LEU A 527 29.40 -19.02 -19.02
C LEU A 527 29.48 -18.53 -17.54
N ASP A 528 30.42 -19.13 -16.79
CA ASP A 528 31.10 -18.63 -15.57
C ASP A 528 30.23 -17.96 -14.48
N GLY A 529 29.15 -18.62 -14.05
CA GLY A 529 28.38 -18.26 -12.85
C GLY A 529 28.48 -19.31 -11.74
N PRO A 530 28.25 -18.94 -10.44
CA PRO A 530 28.19 -19.91 -9.36
C PRO A 530 27.06 -20.93 -9.58
N ARG A 531 27.32 -22.17 -9.17
CA ARG A 531 26.41 -23.31 -9.21
C ARG A 531 25.24 -23.09 -8.22
N LEU A 532 24.00 -23.08 -8.69
CA LEU A 532 22.79 -22.89 -7.86
C LEU A 532 22.09 -24.21 -7.54
N THR A 533 21.37 -24.25 -6.43
CA THR A 533 20.51 -25.38 -6.05
C THR A 533 19.17 -25.35 -6.80
N THR A 534 18.50 -26.51 -6.88
CA THR A 534 17.14 -26.62 -7.46
C THR A 534 16.14 -25.69 -6.76
N PHE A 535 16.28 -25.48 -5.45
CA PHE A 535 15.46 -24.55 -4.68
C PHE A 535 15.67 -23.10 -5.13
N GLU A 536 16.91 -22.66 -5.29
CA GLU A 536 17.23 -21.30 -5.71
C GLU A 536 16.72 -21.01 -7.13
N GLU A 537 16.87 -21.95 -8.05
CA GLU A 537 16.33 -21.80 -9.39
C GLU A 537 14.80 -21.64 -9.37
N LEU A 538 14.12 -22.53 -8.66
CA LEU A 538 12.66 -22.67 -8.75
C LEU A 538 11.87 -21.79 -7.77
N ARG A 539 12.50 -21.26 -6.71
CA ARG A 539 11.82 -20.47 -5.67
C ARG A 539 12.43 -19.08 -5.46
N MET A 540 13.67 -18.88 -5.89
CA MET A 540 14.35 -17.58 -5.81
C MET A 540 14.51 -16.91 -7.18
N CYS A 541 14.46 -17.66 -8.29
CA CYS A 541 14.56 -17.14 -9.65
C CYS A 541 15.78 -16.21 -9.86
N HIS A 542 16.92 -16.55 -9.26
CA HIS A 542 18.16 -15.75 -9.27
C HIS A 542 18.04 -14.37 -8.59
N ARG A 543 17.09 -14.20 -7.68
CA ARG A 543 16.80 -12.95 -6.96
C ARG A 543 16.67 -13.19 -5.47
N GLY A 544 16.69 -12.12 -4.68
CA GLY A 544 16.56 -12.22 -3.23
C GLY A 544 17.86 -12.57 -2.51
N CYS A 545 17.72 -13.09 -1.30
CA CYS A 545 18.80 -13.25 -0.34
C CYS A 545 19.58 -14.56 -0.44
N VAL A 546 19.75 -15.14 -1.63
CA VAL A 546 20.30 -16.49 -1.84
C VAL A 546 21.48 -16.82 -0.90
N LYS A 547 22.48 -15.94 -0.87
CA LYS A 547 23.67 -16.08 0.01
C LYS A 547 23.34 -16.25 1.49
N LYS A 548 22.32 -15.55 2.01
CA LYS A 548 21.89 -15.65 3.41
C LYS A 548 21.21 -16.99 3.72
N ILE A 549 20.48 -17.54 2.76
CA ILE A 549 19.90 -18.87 2.91
C ILE A 549 21.02 -19.91 2.95
N GLU A 550 21.96 -19.86 2.01
CA GLU A 550 23.13 -20.75 1.99
C GLU A 550 24.01 -20.64 3.25
N GLU A 551 24.14 -19.43 3.82
CA GLU A 551 24.89 -19.20 5.07
C GLU A 551 24.20 -19.79 6.30
N HIS A 552 22.86 -19.85 6.32
CA HIS A 552 22.09 -20.18 7.53
C HIS A 552 21.41 -21.56 7.47
N MET A 553 21.35 -22.20 6.30
CA MET A 553 20.57 -23.41 6.08
C MET A 553 21.35 -24.43 5.25
N GLU A 554 21.30 -25.68 5.69
CA GLU A 554 21.74 -26.82 4.89
C GLU A 554 20.67 -27.22 3.87
N SER A 555 21.06 -27.89 2.78
CA SER A 555 20.12 -28.34 1.73
C SER A 555 18.94 -29.16 2.29
N ALA A 556 19.19 -30.01 3.29
CA ALA A 556 18.16 -30.83 3.95
C ALA A 556 17.15 -30.03 4.78
N GLN A 557 17.47 -28.77 5.09
CA GLN A 557 16.61 -27.85 5.83
C GLN A 557 15.77 -26.96 4.89
N LEU A 558 16.02 -26.99 3.58
CA LEU A 558 15.19 -26.27 2.62
C LEU A 558 13.81 -26.95 2.48
N PRO A 559 12.76 -26.20 2.10
CA PRO A 559 11.44 -26.78 1.85
C PRO A 559 11.51 -27.90 0.82
N LYS A 560 10.80 -29.00 1.09
CA LYS A 560 10.67 -30.08 0.12
C LYS A 560 9.73 -29.63 -0.99
N LEU A 561 10.27 -29.54 -2.21
CA LEU A 561 9.55 -29.05 -3.38
C LEU A 561 8.47 -30.03 -3.83
N SER A 562 7.28 -29.51 -4.12
CA SER A 562 6.15 -30.29 -4.63
C SER A 562 6.33 -30.65 -6.10
N ALA A 563 6.17 -31.93 -6.42
CA ALA A 563 6.07 -32.43 -7.79
C ALA A 563 4.82 -31.91 -8.54
N ASN A 564 3.83 -31.40 -7.80
CA ASN A 564 2.56 -30.89 -8.33
C ASN A 564 2.45 -29.36 -8.17
N ALA A 565 3.54 -28.65 -7.93
CA ALA A 565 3.53 -27.20 -7.85
C ALA A 565 3.02 -26.61 -9.16
N THR A 566 2.02 -25.74 -9.08
CA THR A 566 1.43 -25.03 -10.23
C THR A 566 1.37 -23.54 -9.94
N SER A 567 1.23 -22.75 -11.00
CA SER A 567 1.25 -21.30 -10.95
C SER A 567 0.24 -20.72 -11.93
N PHE A 568 -0.42 -19.64 -11.54
CA PHE A 568 -1.25 -18.81 -12.42
C PHE A 568 -0.48 -18.29 -13.65
N TRP A 569 0.83 -18.07 -13.49
CA TRP A 569 1.70 -17.57 -14.55
C TRP A 569 2.18 -18.67 -15.50
N THR A 570 1.71 -19.90 -15.32
CA THR A 570 1.89 -21.00 -16.29
C THR A 570 0.81 -20.87 -17.35
N LYS A 571 1.08 -20.08 -18.39
CA LYS A 571 0.25 -20.04 -19.61
C LYS A 571 0.61 -21.17 -20.56
#